data_AF-A0A2V9NXJ3-F1
#
_entry.id   AF-A0A2V9NXJ3-F1
#
_cell.length_a   1.000
_cell.length_b   1.000
_cell.length_c   1.000
_cell.angle_alpha   90.00
_cell.angle_beta   90.00
_cell.angle_gamma   90.00
#
_symmetry.space_group_name_H-M   'P 1'
#
loop_
_entity.id
_entity.type
_entity.pdbx_description
1 polymer ?
#
loop_
_entity_poly.entity_id
_entity_poly.type
_entity_poly.pdbx_seq_one_letter_code
_entity_poly.pdbx_strand_id
1 'polypeptide(L)'
;NGDAIYNGADDDGSGTTALLSIAEALSKAPIRPKRSVLFVWHAGEEKGLWGSRYFTDNPTIPLDHIVTQINIDMIGRSRKEGDTNSRNRELSGPNEIYVIGSRMMSTELGDLSEAVNKGYLNLSFNYRYDDPNDPNRFFFRSDHFNYARKGIPIIFFFDGEHEDYHRPGDSPDKIDYQKMEKVVRTVYMTL
;
A
#
# COMPACT_ATOMS: atom_id res chain seq x y z
N ASN A 1 7.57 -28.12 8.49
CA ASN A 1 9.03 -27.91 8.39
C ASN A 1 9.27 -26.57 7.71
N GLY A 2 9.28 -25.49 8.48
CA GLY A 2 9.74 -24.16 8.06
C GLY A 2 10.74 -23.68 9.12
N ASP A 3 11.72 -22.87 8.74
CA ASP A 3 12.58 -22.20 9.71
C ASP A 3 11.74 -21.19 10.52
N ALA A 4 12.24 -20.79 11.70
CA ALA A 4 11.54 -19.84 12.58
C ALA A 4 11.69 -18.38 12.11
N ILE A 5 12.00 -18.16 10.82
CA ILE A 5 12.36 -16.87 10.26
C ILE A 5 11.13 -16.17 9.72
N TYR A 6 10.91 -14.94 10.17
CA TYR A 6 9.83 -14.06 9.69
C TYR A 6 10.39 -13.24 8.54
N ASN A 7 10.24 -13.75 7.31
CA ASN A 7 10.82 -13.09 6.13
C ASN A 7 10.08 -11.79 5.76
N GLY A 8 8.77 -11.70 6.04
CA GLY A 8 7.98 -10.50 5.74
C GLY A 8 7.97 -10.19 4.24
N ALA A 9 7.85 -11.23 3.40
CA ALA A 9 7.96 -11.06 1.96
C ALA A 9 6.83 -10.19 1.39
N ASP A 10 5.61 -10.36 1.90
CA ASP A 10 4.50 -9.49 1.58
C ASP A 10 4.42 -8.31 2.54
N ASP A 11 4.65 -8.55 3.84
CA ASP A 11 4.53 -7.59 4.95
C ASP A 11 5.90 -7.21 5.56
N ASP A 12 6.56 -6.12 5.15
CA ASP A 12 6.24 -5.29 3.98
C ASP A 12 7.37 -5.30 2.93
N GLY A 13 7.89 -6.50 2.63
CA GLY A 13 8.85 -6.70 1.55
C GLY A 13 8.28 -6.29 0.18
N SER A 14 6.98 -6.48 -0.03
CA SER A 14 6.30 -6.14 -1.27
C SER A 14 6.22 -4.62 -1.46
N GLY A 15 5.76 -3.85 -0.47
CA GLY A 15 5.74 -2.38 -0.52
C GLY A 15 7.14 -1.78 -0.59
N THR A 16 8.09 -2.33 0.18
CA THR A 16 9.50 -1.89 0.16
C THR A 16 10.12 -1.98 -1.23
N THR A 17 9.96 -3.11 -1.92
CA THR A 17 10.52 -3.33 -3.25
C THR A 17 9.72 -2.62 -4.35
N ALA A 18 8.42 -2.37 -4.13
CA ALA A 18 7.61 -1.48 -4.96
C ALA A 18 8.16 -0.05 -4.98
N LEU A 19 8.44 0.54 -3.81
CA LEU A 19 9.04 1.88 -3.71
C LEU A 19 10.36 1.95 -4.47
N LEU A 20 11.23 0.95 -4.31
CA LEU A 20 12.51 0.89 -5.01
C LEU A 20 12.34 0.83 -6.54
N SER A 21 11.38 0.03 -7.02
CA SER A 21 11.07 -0.11 -8.45
C SER A 21 10.50 1.19 -9.04
N ILE A 22 9.63 1.88 -8.30
CA ILE A 22 9.09 3.19 -8.69
C ILE A 22 10.21 4.24 -8.74
N ALA A 23 11.10 4.26 -7.76
CA ALA A 23 12.24 5.17 -7.73
C ALA A 23 13.18 4.94 -8.92
N GLU A 24 13.47 3.66 -9.24
CA GLU A 24 14.24 3.30 -10.42
C GLU A 24 13.55 3.77 -11.71
N ALA A 25 12.25 3.53 -11.85
CA ALA A 25 11.48 3.94 -13.02
C ALA A 25 11.49 5.48 -13.20
N LEU A 26 11.26 6.24 -12.13
CA LEU A 26 11.32 7.71 -12.17
C LEU A 26 12.73 8.22 -12.50
N SER A 27 13.79 7.54 -12.06
CA SER A 27 15.17 7.94 -12.37
C SER A 27 15.51 7.81 -13.86
N LYS A 28 14.83 6.87 -14.54
CA LYS A 28 14.99 6.58 -15.97
C LYS A 28 13.93 7.26 -16.85
N ALA A 29 12.91 7.87 -16.24
CA ALA A 29 11.80 8.47 -16.99
C ALA A 29 12.27 9.67 -17.82
N PRO A 30 11.87 9.76 -19.11
CA PRO A 30 12.25 10.89 -19.96
C PRO A 30 11.56 12.20 -19.53
N ILE A 31 10.40 12.09 -18.88
CA ILE A 31 9.63 13.19 -18.34
C ILE A 31 9.60 13.03 -16.82
N ARG A 32 10.06 14.05 -16.11
CA ARG A 32 10.01 14.07 -14.65
C ARG A 32 8.66 14.63 -14.17
N PRO A 33 8.14 14.16 -13.02
CA PRO A 33 6.98 14.78 -12.39
C PRO A 33 7.24 16.27 -12.13
N LYS A 34 6.17 17.08 -12.22
CA LYS A 34 6.25 18.52 -11.92
C LYS A 34 6.46 18.80 -10.43
N ARG A 35 6.06 17.85 -9.57
CA ARG A 35 6.25 17.90 -8.12
C ARG A 35 7.42 17.02 -7.72
N SER A 36 8.03 17.35 -6.59
CA SER A 36 9.04 16.47 -6.00
C SER A 36 8.37 15.22 -5.43
N VAL A 37 9.03 14.07 -5.57
CA VAL A 37 8.61 12.80 -4.97
C VAL A 37 9.59 12.44 -3.88
N LEU A 38 9.09 12.20 -2.67
CA LEU A 38 9.88 11.75 -1.52
C LEU A 38 9.56 10.27 -1.26
N PHE A 39 10.57 9.42 -1.33
CA PHE A 39 10.48 8.01 -0.94
C PHE A 39 10.85 7.86 0.53
N VAL A 40 9.99 7.20 1.30
CA VAL A 40 10.19 7.01 2.74
C VAL A 40 9.92 5.55 3.10
N TRP A 41 10.91 4.90 3.70
CA TRP A 41 10.75 3.61 4.35
C TRP A 41 10.66 3.84 5.85
N HIS A 42 9.53 3.50 6.45
CA HIS A 42 9.30 3.70 7.87
C HIS A 42 9.86 2.54 8.68
N ALA A 43 10.46 2.85 9.84
CA ALA A 43 10.91 1.86 10.79
C ALA A 43 9.87 1.67 11.90
N GLY A 44 9.68 0.42 12.36
CA GLY A 44 8.84 0.15 13.53
C GLY A 44 7.34 0.39 13.32
N GLU A 45 6.84 0.19 12.09
CA GLU A 45 5.41 0.05 11.78
C GLU A 45 4.79 -0.97 12.75
N GLU A 46 5.36 -2.18 12.78
CA GLU A 46 4.93 -3.33 13.56
C GLU A 46 5.01 -3.19 15.10
N LYS A 47 5.59 -2.08 15.57
CA LYS A 47 5.65 -1.73 17.00
C LYS A 47 4.67 -0.62 17.37
N GLY A 48 3.83 -0.19 16.43
CA GLY A 48 2.83 0.85 16.60
C GLY A 48 3.15 2.13 15.84
N LEU A 49 3.56 2.00 14.57
CA LEU A 49 3.76 3.10 13.62
C LEU A 49 4.81 4.12 14.08
N TRP A 50 5.89 3.65 14.70
CA TRP A 50 6.87 4.53 15.37
C TRP A 50 7.56 5.48 14.39
N GLY A 51 8.00 4.96 13.24
CA GLY A 51 8.72 5.72 12.23
C GLY A 51 7.86 6.78 11.55
N SER A 52 6.66 6.42 11.11
CA SER A 52 5.73 7.38 10.48
C SER A 52 5.21 8.41 11.48
N ARG A 53 4.97 8.02 12.73
CA ARG A 53 4.67 8.99 13.81
C ARG A 53 5.83 9.95 14.01
N TYR A 54 7.04 9.44 14.15
CA TYR A 54 8.22 10.29 14.34
C TYR A 54 8.41 11.25 13.18
N PHE A 55 8.30 10.78 11.93
CA PHE A 55 8.42 11.60 10.73
C PHE A 55 7.36 12.71 10.70
N THR A 56 6.09 12.38 10.94
CA THR A 56 5.01 13.38 10.90
C THR A 56 5.02 14.35 12.10
N ASP A 57 5.69 14.00 13.20
CA ASP A 57 5.94 14.91 14.33
C ASP A 57 7.24 15.72 14.16
N ASN A 58 8.21 15.21 13.39
CA ASN A 58 9.54 15.81 13.17
C ASN A 58 9.96 15.71 11.69
N PRO A 59 9.26 16.39 10.78
CA PRO A 59 9.40 16.13 9.36
C PRO A 59 10.67 16.77 8.80
N THR A 60 11.31 16.11 7.83
CA THR A 60 12.50 16.64 7.15
C THR A 60 12.16 17.74 6.14
N ILE A 61 10.88 17.89 5.80
CA ILE A 61 10.31 18.96 4.98
C ILE A 61 9.04 19.50 5.67
N PRO A 62 8.62 20.74 5.42
CA PRO A 62 7.35 21.25 5.97
C PRO A 62 6.16 20.34 5.58
N LEU A 63 5.29 19.99 6.54
CA LEU A 63 4.14 19.10 6.27
C LEU A 63 3.16 19.68 5.26
N ASP A 64 2.98 21.00 5.25
CA ASP A 64 2.13 21.71 4.31
C ASP A 64 2.66 21.68 2.86
N HIS A 65 3.90 21.23 2.65
CA HIS A 65 4.44 20.92 1.33
C HIS A 65 4.12 19.48 0.88
N ILE A 66 3.62 18.62 1.77
CA ILE A 66 3.19 17.25 1.45
C ILE A 66 1.73 17.29 0.99
N VAL A 67 1.53 17.32 -0.32
CA VAL A 67 0.19 17.43 -0.91
C VAL A 67 -0.61 16.12 -0.89
N THR A 68 0.08 14.98 -0.80
CA THR A 68 -0.50 13.65 -0.68
C THR A 68 0.54 12.66 -0.17
N GLN A 69 0.10 11.56 0.45
CA GLN A 69 0.93 10.40 0.75
C GLN A 69 0.30 9.14 0.15
N ILE A 70 1.10 8.38 -0.60
CA ILE A 70 0.69 7.07 -1.11
C ILE A 70 1.40 6.00 -0.29
N ASN A 71 0.62 5.15 0.34
CA ASN A 71 1.07 4.04 1.17
C ASN A 71 0.91 2.74 0.39
N ILE A 72 1.96 1.94 0.37
CA ILE A 72 1.99 0.63 -0.28
C ILE A 72 2.45 -0.31 0.82
N ASP A 73 1.57 -1.21 1.25
CA ASP A 73 1.85 -2.14 2.32
C ASP A 73 1.02 -3.40 2.07
N MET A 74 1.70 -4.53 1.88
CA MET A 74 1.14 -5.82 1.40
C MET A 74 0.38 -5.69 0.07
N ILE A 75 1.07 -5.96 -1.04
CA ILE A 75 0.50 -5.91 -2.40
C ILE A 75 0.90 -7.12 -3.26
N GLY A 76 1.51 -8.12 -2.66
CA GLY A 76 2.13 -9.27 -3.29
C GLY A 76 1.33 -10.56 -3.18
N ARG A 77 0.14 -10.58 -2.58
CA ARG A 77 -0.64 -11.81 -2.35
C ARG A 77 -2.00 -11.76 -3.04
N SER A 78 -2.45 -12.92 -3.49
CA SER A 78 -3.71 -13.08 -4.21
C SER A 78 -4.49 -14.28 -3.69
N ARG A 79 -5.77 -14.09 -3.42
CA ARG A 79 -6.67 -15.18 -3.12
C ARG A 79 -6.91 -16.02 -4.37
N LYS A 80 -6.62 -17.31 -4.26
CA LYS A 80 -6.83 -18.26 -5.36
C LYS A 80 -8.30 -18.64 -5.49
N GLU A 81 -8.72 -18.96 -6.71
CA GLU A 81 -10.05 -19.53 -6.94
C GLU A 81 -10.21 -20.83 -6.14
N GLY A 82 -11.33 -20.97 -5.44
CA GLY A 82 -11.58 -22.13 -4.57
C GLY A 82 -10.84 -22.11 -3.23
N ASP A 83 -10.16 -21.02 -2.87
CA ASP A 83 -9.50 -20.90 -1.57
C ASP A 83 -10.53 -20.86 -0.43
N THR A 84 -10.47 -21.91 0.40
CA THR A 84 -11.33 -22.13 1.57
C THR A 84 -10.61 -21.84 2.90
N ASN A 85 -9.34 -21.42 2.88
CA ASN A 85 -8.63 -21.07 4.09
C ASN A 85 -9.24 -19.80 4.70
N SER A 86 -9.82 -19.95 5.89
CA SER A 86 -10.44 -18.85 6.64
C SER A 86 -9.50 -17.67 6.91
N ARG A 87 -8.18 -17.87 6.90
CA ARG A 87 -7.19 -16.80 7.06
C ARG A 87 -6.96 -15.97 5.80
N ASN A 88 -7.37 -16.46 4.63
CA ASN A 88 -7.31 -15.74 3.36
C ASN A 88 -8.66 -15.06 3.04
N ARG A 89 -9.58 -14.99 4.01
CA ARG A 89 -10.94 -14.50 3.76
C ARG A 89 -10.96 -13.04 3.30
N GLU A 90 -10.01 -12.25 3.79
CA GLU A 90 -9.85 -10.83 3.49
C GLU A 90 -8.87 -10.59 2.36
N LEU A 91 -8.23 -11.63 1.81
CA LEU A 91 -7.26 -11.50 0.74
C LEU A 91 -8.00 -11.23 -0.58
N SER A 92 -7.58 -10.18 -1.27
CA SER A 92 -8.14 -9.75 -2.55
C SER A 92 -7.73 -10.66 -3.70
N GLY A 93 -8.51 -10.64 -4.78
CA GLY A 93 -8.22 -11.42 -5.98
C GLY A 93 -6.96 -10.95 -6.75
N PRO A 94 -6.54 -11.69 -7.79
CA PRO A 94 -5.35 -11.39 -8.59
C PRO A 94 -5.45 -10.14 -9.49
N ASN A 95 -6.65 -9.56 -9.62
CA ASN A 95 -6.88 -8.31 -10.35
C ASN A 95 -7.67 -7.30 -9.51
N GLU A 96 -7.56 -7.41 -8.19
CA GLU A 96 -8.23 -6.58 -7.21
C GLU A 96 -7.22 -6.09 -6.18
N ILE A 97 -7.42 -4.87 -5.68
CA ILE A 97 -6.64 -4.31 -4.59
C ILE A 97 -7.55 -3.46 -3.70
N TYR A 98 -7.36 -3.51 -2.39
CA TYR A 98 -8.02 -2.56 -1.51
C TYR A 98 -7.38 -1.18 -1.68
N VAL A 99 -8.22 -0.17 -1.79
CA VAL A 99 -7.82 1.23 -1.86
C VAL A 99 -8.48 1.92 -0.68
N ILE A 100 -7.68 2.27 0.32
CA ILE A 100 -8.16 2.72 1.62
C ILE A 100 -7.83 4.21 1.78
N GLY A 101 -8.82 4.99 2.21
CA GLY A 101 -8.70 6.41 2.57
C GLY A 101 -8.61 7.38 1.40
N SER A 102 -8.63 6.90 0.14
CA SER A 102 -8.37 7.72 -1.06
C SER A 102 -9.33 8.90 -1.25
N ARG A 103 -10.55 8.78 -0.71
CA ARG A 103 -11.60 9.80 -0.79
C ARG A 103 -11.88 10.50 0.55
N MET A 104 -11.29 10.03 1.65
CA MET A 104 -11.68 10.51 2.99
C MET A 104 -11.29 11.96 3.26
N MET A 105 -10.21 12.42 2.64
CA MET A 105 -9.64 13.75 2.88
C MET A 105 -9.62 14.62 1.63
N SER A 106 -9.65 13.99 0.44
CA SER A 106 -9.71 14.67 -0.84
C SER A 106 -10.47 13.82 -1.85
N THR A 107 -11.62 14.31 -2.31
CA THR A 107 -12.37 13.65 -3.39
C THR A 107 -11.62 13.75 -4.72
N GLU A 108 -10.85 14.84 -4.93
CA GLU A 108 -10.03 15.03 -6.14
C GLU A 108 -8.94 13.97 -6.25
N LEU A 109 -8.31 13.59 -5.14
CA LEU A 109 -7.30 12.52 -5.11
C LEU A 109 -7.92 11.17 -5.51
N GLY A 110 -9.10 10.85 -4.97
CA GLY A 110 -9.84 9.65 -5.33
C GLY A 110 -10.26 9.63 -6.80
N ASP A 111 -10.83 10.72 -7.30
CA ASP A 111 -11.23 10.84 -8.72
C ASP A 111 -10.03 10.69 -9.66
N LEU A 112 -8.88 11.29 -9.32
CA LEU A 112 -7.63 11.13 -10.04
C LEU A 112 -7.16 9.67 -10.06
N SER A 113 -7.13 9.01 -8.91
CA SER A 113 -6.69 7.62 -8.79
C SER A 113 -7.57 6.67 -9.60
N GLU A 114 -8.89 6.87 -9.58
CA GLU A 114 -9.84 6.09 -10.37
C GLU A 114 -9.67 6.32 -11.88
N ALA A 115 -9.50 7.58 -12.29
CA ALA A 115 -9.28 7.93 -13.69
C ALA A 115 -7.99 7.29 -14.24
N VAL A 116 -6.90 7.37 -13.48
CA VAL A 116 -5.62 6.73 -13.82
C VAL A 116 -5.78 5.21 -13.95
N ASN A 117 -6.39 4.57 -12.94
CA ASN A 117 -6.59 3.12 -12.95
C ASN A 117 -7.43 2.68 -14.16
N LYS A 118 -8.59 3.31 -14.38
CA LYS A 118 -9.50 3.00 -15.50
C LYS A 118 -8.85 3.22 -16.86
N GLY A 119 -8.00 4.23 -16.99
CA GLY A 119 -7.29 4.55 -18.22
C GLY A 119 -6.06 3.68 -18.50
N TYR A 120 -5.65 2.82 -17.56
CA TYR A 120 -4.39 2.08 -17.64
C TYR A 120 -4.57 0.56 -17.52
N LEU A 121 -4.50 0.00 -16.31
CA LEU A 121 -4.55 -1.44 -16.08
C LEU A 121 -5.91 -1.92 -15.55
N ASN A 122 -6.78 -0.98 -15.16
CA ASN A 122 -8.17 -1.22 -14.78
C ASN A 122 -8.31 -2.35 -13.74
N LEU A 123 -7.53 -2.25 -12.66
CA LEU A 123 -7.66 -3.08 -11.46
C LEU A 123 -9.04 -2.86 -10.83
N SER A 124 -9.59 -3.89 -10.20
CA SER A 124 -10.78 -3.73 -9.35
C SER A 124 -10.36 -3.05 -8.04
N PHE A 125 -10.72 -1.78 -7.86
CA PHE A 125 -10.51 -1.09 -6.60
C PHE A 125 -11.62 -1.46 -5.62
N ASN A 126 -11.22 -1.95 -4.45
CA ASN A 126 -12.13 -2.33 -3.38
C ASN A 126 -12.01 -1.35 -2.21
N TYR A 127 -13.10 -0.65 -1.91
CA TYR A 127 -13.16 0.38 -0.87
C TYR A 127 -13.76 -0.12 0.45
N ARG A 128 -13.88 -1.45 0.65
CA ARG A 128 -14.56 -2.04 1.83
C ARG A 128 -14.07 -1.45 3.15
N TYR A 129 -12.77 -1.22 3.28
CA TYR A 129 -12.16 -0.77 4.54
C TYR A 129 -12.25 0.74 4.79
N ASP A 130 -12.94 1.47 3.90
CA ASP A 130 -13.36 2.84 4.17
C ASP A 130 -14.65 2.90 5.02
N ASP A 131 -15.36 1.78 5.20
CA ASP A 131 -16.54 1.73 6.06
C ASP A 131 -16.12 1.91 7.54
N PRO A 132 -16.57 2.97 8.23
CA PRO A 132 -16.25 3.19 9.64
C PRO A 132 -16.78 2.09 10.57
N ASN A 133 -17.71 1.27 10.10
CA ASN A 133 -18.28 0.13 10.82
C ASN A 133 -17.56 -1.20 10.55
N ASP A 134 -16.58 -1.25 9.63
CA ASP A 134 -15.80 -2.48 9.42
C ASP A 134 -15.02 -2.82 10.71
N PRO A 135 -15.16 -4.05 11.23
CA PRO A 135 -14.57 -4.42 12.53
C PRO A 135 -13.04 -4.50 12.50
N ASN A 136 -12.42 -4.68 11.34
CA ASN A 136 -10.96 -4.81 11.23
C ASN A 136 -10.26 -3.45 11.30
N ARG A 137 -10.96 -2.36 10.95
CA ARG A 137 -10.46 -0.99 11.11
C ARG A 137 -9.11 -0.74 10.40
N PHE A 138 -8.89 -1.32 9.21
CA PHE A 138 -7.61 -1.25 8.49
C PHE A 138 -7.14 0.18 8.16
N PHE A 139 -8.03 1.16 8.04
CA PHE A 139 -7.66 2.58 7.91
C PHE A 139 -6.72 3.09 9.04
N PHE A 140 -6.69 2.43 10.20
CA PHE A 140 -5.87 2.85 11.35
C PHE A 140 -4.59 2.02 11.50
N ARG A 141 -4.35 1.05 10.60
CA ARG A 141 -3.42 -0.07 10.83
C ARG A 141 -2.09 0.01 10.06
N SER A 142 -1.81 1.10 9.34
CA SER A 142 -0.53 1.26 8.64
C SER A 142 -0.08 2.73 8.66
N ASP A 143 1.13 3.01 8.17
CA ASP A 143 1.87 4.26 8.34
C ASP A 143 1.12 5.51 7.83
N HIS A 144 0.31 5.37 6.79
CA HIS A 144 -0.56 6.43 6.25
C HIS A 144 -1.39 7.14 7.32
N PHE A 145 -1.82 6.42 8.37
CA PHE A 145 -2.66 6.98 9.42
C PHE A 145 -2.00 8.16 10.14
N ASN A 146 -0.66 8.16 10.27
CA ASN A 146 0.07 9.29 10.87
C ASN A 146 0.09 10.54 9.98
N TYR A 147 -0.05 10.39 8.66
CA TYR A 147 -0.21 11.51 7.72
C TYR A 147 -1.67 11.99 7.71
N ALA A 148 -2.62 11.05 7.67
CA ALA A 148 -4.05 11.34 7.68
C ALA A 148 -4.47 12.18 8.89
N ARG A 149 -3.98 11.84 10.10
CA ARG A 149 -4.26 12.63 11.33
C ARG A 149 -3.72 14.06 11.30
N LYS A 150 -2.79 14.37 10.38
CA LYS A 150 -2.24 15.72 10.17
C LYS A 150 -2.97 16.48 9.06
N GLY A 151 -4.00 15.89 8.45
CA GLY A 151 -4.76 16.51 7.36
C GLY A 151 -4.16 16.32 5.97
N ILE A 152 -3.11 15.51 5.83
CA ILE A 152 -2.50 15.17 4.52
C ILE A 152 -3.34 14.09 3.83
N PRO A 153 -3.91 14.33 2.63
CA PRO A 153 -4.64 13.32 1.87
C PRO A 153 -3.79 12.07 1.62
N ILE A 154 -4.40 10.88 1.74
CA ILE A 154 -3.68 9.61 1.56
C ILE A 154 -4.37 8.68 0.57
N ILE A 155 -3.62 7.75 0.01
CA ILE A 155 -4.15 6.51 -0.58
C ILE A 155 -3.35 5.35 0.01
N PHE A 156 -4.02 4.34 0.54
CA PHE A 156 -3.37 3.10 0.98
C PHE A 156 -3.78 1.92 0.09
N PHE A 157 -2.80 1.35 -0.61
CA PHE A 157 -2.94 0.12 -1.39
C PHE A 157 -2.58 -1.09 -0.53
N PHE A 158 -3.52 -2.01 -0.39
CA PHE A 158 -3.45 -3.18 0.50
C PHE A 158 -4.13 -4.38 -0.18
N ASP A 159 -3.59 -5.58 -0.07
CA ASP A 159 -4.20 -6.77 -0.64
C ASP A 159 -4.98 -7.62 0.36
N GLY A 160 -4.88 -7.39 1.66
CA GLY A 160 -5.61 -8.13 2.69
C GLY A 160 -4.75 -9.08 3.52
N GLU A 161 -5.22 -9.46 4.71
CA GLU A 161 -4.52 -10.48 5.50
C GLU A 161 -4.56 -11.85 4.81
N HIS A 162 -3.46 -12.60 4.94
CA HIS A 162 -3.32 -13.97 4.43
C HIS A 162 -2.87 -14.96 5.51
N GLU A 163 -2.85 -16.24 5.16
CA GLU A 163 -2.57 -17.38 6.05
C GLU A 163 -1.22 -17.34 6.76
N ASP A 164 -0.29 -16.59 6.17
CA ASP A 164 1.09 -16.39 6.60
C ASP A 164 1.35 -15.00 7.21
N TYR A 165 0.33 -14.12 7.28
CA TYR A 165 0.45 -12.79 7.90
C TYR A 165 0.98 -12.92 9.34
N HIS A 166 2.03 -12.17 9.66
CA HIS A 166 2.79 -12.25 10.92
C HIS A 166 3.26 -13.67 11.27
N ARG A 167 3.71 -14.45 10.27
CA ARG A 167 4.20 -15.83 10.47
C ARG A 167 5.43 -16.11 9.59
N PRO A 168 6.22 -17.14 9.96
CA PRO A 168 7.41 -17.51 9.18
C PRO A 168 7.18 -17.90 7.71
N GLY A 169 5.94 -18.26 7.37
CA GLY A 169 5.57 -18.70 6.04
C GLY A 169 5.40 -17.58 5.01
N ASP A 170 5.54 -16.31 5.40
CA ASP A 170 5.43 -15.19 4.46
C ASP A 170 6.74 -15.04 3.66
N SER A 171 6.84 -15.82 2.58
CA SER A 171 8.08 -16.05 1.83
C SER A 171 8.01 -15.59 0.37
N PRO A 172 9.14 -15.22 -0.27
CA PRO A 172 9.13 -14.64 -1.62
C PRO A 172 8.57 -15.55 -2.73
N ASP A 173 8.61 -16.87 -2.56
CA ASP A 173 8.07 -17.86 -3.51
C ASP A 173 6.53 -17.84 -3.57
N LYS A 174 5.89 -17.21 -2.58
CA LYS A 174 4.45 -17.09 -2.44
C LYS A 174 3.88 -15.78 -2.98
N ILE A 175 4.75 -14.89 -3.46
CA ILE A 175 4.35 -13.61 -4.04
C ILE A 175 3.75 -13.81 -5.44
N ASP A 176 2.58 -13.23 -5.66
CA ASP A 176 1.99 -13.00 -6.97
C ASP A 176 2.62 -11.74 -7.59
N TYR A 177 3.78 -11.93 -8.21
CA TYR A 177 4.52 -10.86 -8.87
C TYR A 177 3.73 -10.20 -10.01
N GLN A 178 2.75 -10.90 -10.62
CA GLN A 178 1.93 -10.33 -11.69
C GLN A 178 0.94 -9.31 -11.15
N LYS A 179 0.25 -9.64 -10.05
CA LYS A 179 -0.61 -8.67 -9.34
C LYS A 179 0.23 -7.50 -8.84
N MET A 180 1.34 -7.79 -8.15
CA MET A 180 2.23 -6.78 -7.60
C MET A 180 2.69 -5.80 -8.68
N GLU A 181 3.16 -6.28 -9.84
CA GLU A 181 3.57 -5.43 -10.96
C GLU A 181 2.42 -4.50 -11.41
N LYS A 182 1.19 -5.01 -11.54
CA LYS A 182 0.04 -4.20 -11.95
C LYS A 182 -0.29 -3.10 -10.94
N VAL A 183 -0.22 -3.41 -9.64
CA VAL A 183 -0.44 -2.44 -8.57
C VAL A 183 0.66 -1.38 -8.63
N VAL A 184 1.93 -1.77 -8.66
CA VAL A 184 3.08 -0.86 -8.69
C VAL A 184 3.04 0.06 -9.91
N ARG A 185 2.72 -0.47 -11.09
CA ARG A 185 2.62 0.35 -12.31
C ARG A 185 1.42 1.29 -12.26
N THR A 186 0.30 0.88 -11.67
CA THR A 186 -0.84 1.78 -11.43
C THR A 186 -0.44 2.92 -10.50
N VAL A 187 0.23 2.61 -9.37
CA VAL A 187 0.74 3.64 -8.44
C VAL A 187 1.72 4.59 -9.13
N TYR A 188 2.67 4.06 -9.90
CA TYR A 188 3.60 4.88 -10.68
C TYR A 188 2.88 5.87 -11.60
N MET A 189 1.80 5.42 -12.27
CA MET A 189 1.00 6.29 -13.15
C MET A 189 0.16 7.33 -12.39
N THR A 190 -0.03 7.17 -11.07
CA THR A 190 -0.69 8.16 -10.21
C THR A 190 0.24 9.31 -9.79
N LEU A 191 1.58 9.14 -9.90
CA LEU A 191 2.60 10.15 -9.56
C LEU A 191 2.78 11.22 -10.64
#